data_AF-A0A5B7BFX9-F1
#
_entry.id   AF-A0A5B7BFX9-F1
#
_cell.length_a   1.000
_cell.length_b   1.000
_cell.length_c   1.000
_cell.angle_alpha   90.00
_cell.angle_beta   90.00
_cell.angle_gamma   90.00
#
_symmetry.space_group_name_H-M   'P 1'
#
loop_
_entity.id
_entity.type
_entity.pdbx_description
1 polymer ?
#
loop_
_entity_poly.entity_id
_entity_poly.type
_entity_poly.pdbx_seq_one_letter_code
_entity_poly.pdbx_strand_id
1 'polypeptide(L)'
;ANDEKMSKSLGNFFTIREVTKLYHPLALRYFLMSTHYRSPVNYSISQIEIASEAVFYIYQTLQDCKDALSPFQEASQKEGTEPKGRTARMTPAAQDCISKLHSDFLAKMSDDLHTPYILNAALQETLRFVNSSLNQVKKKQQKQQQLSMIQSLTELEKEVKEVLSTLGLMSSLTCSEVLQQLKDKALKRAEMAEDDILCLIEERALARKNKNFSRGDQIRSDLAAKGIALMDVGKETIWRPCVRLEQEQPCVVVEKEKEAPLAST
;
A
#
# COMPACT_ATOMS: atom_id res chain seq x y z
N ALA A 1 -5.75 21.78 10.33
CA ALA A 1 -4.61 22.05 9.42
C ALA A 1 -4.20 23.49 9.61
N ASN A 2 -2.99 23.76 10.09
CA ASN A 2 -2.48 25.12 10.11
C ASN A 2 -1.90 25.36 8.71
N ASP A 3 -2.56 26.14 7.86
CA ASP A 3 -2.13 26.55 6.50
C ASP A 3 -0.86 27.44 6.54
N GLU A 4 0.01 27.21 7.52
CA GLU A 4 1.26 27.92 7.68
C GLU A 4 2.34 27.29 6.81
N LYS A 5 3.01 28.15 6.03
CA LYS A 5 4.18 27.76 5.25
C LYS A 5 5.22 27.10 6.17
N MET A 6 5.65 25.88 5.83
CA MET A 6 6.78 25.25 6.51
C MET A 6 8.03 26.11 6.36
N SER A 7 8.66 26.49 7.47
CA SER A 7 9.89 27.27 7.47
C SER A 7 10.77 26.93 8.67
N LYS A 8 12.09 27.05 8.49
CA LYS A 8 13.06 26.86 9.58
C LYS A 8 12.85 27.88 10.71
N SER A 9 12.42 29.10 10.37
CA SER A 9 12.15 30.19 11.30
C SER A 9 10.92 29.94 12.17
N LEU A 10 9.88 29.27 11.65
CA LEU A 10 8.67 28.93 12.41
C LEU A 10 8.81 27.61 13.18
N GLY A 11 9.91 26.87 13.00
CA GLY A 11 10.13 25.58 13.66
C GLY A 11 9.19 24.45 13.19
N ASN A 12 8.34 24.71 12.20
CA ASN A 12 7.31 23.80 11.69
C ASN A 12 7.76 23.01 10.45
N PHE A 13 9.06 22.71 10.31
CA PHE A 13 9.60 21.96 9.18
C PHE A 13 10.00 20.54 9.60
N PHE A 14 9.80 19.59 8.70
CA PHE A 14 10.22 18.20 8.88
C PHE A 14 11.31 17.84 7.87
N THR A 15 12.37 17.20 8.35
CA THR A 15 13.42 16.66 7.47
C THR A 15 13.02 15.30 6.91
N ILE A 16 13.54 14.97 5.74
CA ILE A 16 13.35 13.64 5.13
C ILE A 16 13.80 12.53 6.09
N ARG A 17 14.86 12.76 6.88
CA ARG A 17 15.35 11.78 7.87
C ARG A 17 14.35 11.57 9.01
N GLU A 18 13.69 12.63 9.48
CA GLU A 18 12.65 12.51 10.51
C GLU A 18 11.42 11.77 9.97
N VAL A 19 10.98 12.11 8.76
CA VAL A 19 9.82 11.46 8.13
C VAL A 19 10.11 9.98 7.87
N THR A 20 11.27 9.66 7.28
CA THR A 20 11.63 8.26 6.94
C THR A 20 11.98 7.40 8.15
N LYS A 21 12.18 7.99 9.35
CA LYS A 21 12.21 7.22 10.61
C LYS A 21 10.86 6.59 10.92
N LEU A 22 9.75 7.24 10.53
CA LEU A 22 8.37 6.84 10.86
C LEU A 22 7.57 6.29 9.68
N TYR A 23 7.90 6.69 8.45
CA TYR A 23 7.23 6.28 7.22
C TYR A 23 8.22 5.65 6.24
N HIS A 24 7.73 4.77 5.38
CA HIS A 24 8.56 4.20 4.32
C HIS A 24 8.89 5.27 3.27
N PRO A 25 10.10 5.31 2.69
CA PRO A 25 10.45 6.29 1.64
C PRO A 25 9.49 6.31 0.44
N LEU A 26 8.94 5.15 0.07
CA LEU A 26 7.91 5.06 -0.98
C LEU A 26 6.60 5.77 -0.59
N ALA A 27 6.21 5.75 0.70
CA ALA A 27 5.03 6.48 1.17
C ALA A 27 5.25 8.00 1.05
N LEU A 28 6.44 8.48 1.40
CA LEU A 28 6.81 9.88 1.20
C LEU A 28 6.81 10.25 -0.29
N ARG A 29 7.36 9.40 -1.16
CA ARG A 29 7.35 9.63 -2.60
C ARG A 29 5.92 9.66 -3.16
N TYR A 30 5.09 8.69 -2.78
CA TYR A 30 3.68 8.64 -3.19
C TYR A 30 2.94 9.91 -2.74
N PHE A 31 3.14 10.33 -1.48
CA PHE A 31 2.55 11.56 -0.94
C PHE A 31 2.94 12.79 -1.78
N LEU A 32 4.23 12.99 -2.08
CA LEU A 32 4.68 14.13 -2.87
C LEU A 32 4.13 14.13 -4.30
N MET A 33 3.84 12.96 -4.86
CA MET A 33 3.25 12.80 -6.20
C MET A 33 1.71 12.80 -6.19
N SER A 34 1.08 12.74 -5.01
CA SER A 34 -0.38 12.75 -4.87
C SER A 34 -1.00 14.14 -5.11
N THR A 35 -0.16 15.17 -5.13
CA THR A 35 -0.48 16.57 -5.43
C THR A 35 0.21 17.00 -6.72
N HIS A 36 -0.45 17.85 -7.52
CA HIS A 36 0.14 18.36 -8.75
C HIS A 36 1.40 19.18 -8.44
N TYR A 37 2.46 19.04 -9.24
CA TYR A 37 3.77 19.62 -8.92
C TYR A 37 3.76 21.17 -8.88
N ARG A 38 2.78 21.80 -9.55
CA ARG A 38 2.54 23.26 -9.52
C ARG A 38 1.66 23.72 -8.36
N SER A 39 1.07 22.79 -7.61
CA SER A 39 0.17 23.11 -6.50
C SER A 39 0.94 23.11 -5.17
N PRO A 40 0.52 23.95 -4.20
CA PRO A 40 1.10 23.88 -2.87
C PRO A 40 0.80 22.51 -2.24
N VAL A 41 1.84 21.89 -1.68
CA VAL A 41 1.71 20.63 -0.94
C VAL A 41 1.52 20.95 0.53
N ASN A 42 0.32 20.71 1.02
CA ASN A 42 0.07 20.72 2.46
C ASN A 42 0.64 19.43 3.03
N TYR A 43 1.45 19.52 4.09
CA TYR A 43 1.95 18.35 4.80
C TYR A 43 1.08 18.12 6.04
N SER A 44 0.42 16.97 6.10
CA SER A 44 -0.22 16.47 7.32
C SER A 44 0.17 15.02 7.58
N ILE A 45 0.11 14.62 8.85
CA ILE A 45 0.29 13.23 9.27
C ILE A 45 -0.76 12.35 8.58
N SER A 46 -2.02 12.80 8.53
CA SER A 46 -3.09 12.08 7.85
C SER A 46 -2.81 11.82 6.35
N GLN A 47 -2.25 12.78 5.61
CA GLN A 47 -1.96 12.60 4.19
C GLN A 47 -0.82 11.62 3.94
N ILE A 48 0.23 11.64 4.75
CA ILE A 48 1.32 10.66 4.61
C ILE A 48 0.88 9.26 5.07
N GLU A 49 -0.05 9.16 6.04
CA GLU A 49 -0.67 7.89 6.42
C GLU A 49 -1.53 7.34 5.28
N ILE A 50 -2.34 8.17 4.61
CA ILE A 50 -3.11 7.78 3.42
C ILE A 50 -2.16 7.28 2.32
N ALA A 51 -1.06 7.98 2.08
CA ALA A 51 -0.04 7.56 1.12
C ALA A 51 0.62 6.23 1.53
N SER A 52 0.90 6.03 2.81
CA SER A 52 1.45 4.77 3.34
C SER A 52 0.50 3.60 3.15
N GLU A 53 -0.80 3.81 3.37
CA GLU A 53 -1.84 2.80 3.15
C GLU A 53 -1.99 2.48 1.65
N ALA A 54 -1.95 3.50 0.78
CA ALA A 54 -2.01 3.30 -0.66
C ALA A 54 -0.81 2.49 -1.19
N VAL A 55 0.41 2.78 -0.71
CA VAL A 55 1.60 2.00 -1.05
C VAL A 55 1.48 0.57 -0.53
N PHE A 56 1.02 0.37 0.71
CA PHE A 56 0.77 -0.97 1.23
C PHE A 56 -0.21 -1.75 0.34
N TYR A 57 -1.31 -1.12 -0.07
CA TYR A 57 -2.31 -1.74 -0.94
C TYR A 57 -1.76 -2.14 -2.32
N ILE A 58 -0.93 -1.29 -2.94
CA ILE A 58 -0.23 -1.58 -4.20
C ILE A 58 0.62 -2.85 -4.04
N TYR A 59 1.51 -2.85 -3.05
CA TYR A 59 2.45 -3.95 -2.85
C TYR A 59 1.76 -5.24 -2.41
N GLN A 60 0.68 -5.15 -1.62
CA GLN A 60 -0.13 -6.31 -1.23
C GLN A 60 -0.81 -6.91 -2.46
N THR A 61 -1.38 -6.09 -3.34
CA THR A 61 -2.02 -6.56 -4.58
C THR A 61 -1.00 -7.26 -5.49
N LEU A 62 0.20 -6.71 -5.63
CA LEU A 62 1.28 -7.34 -6.41
C LEU A 62 1.75 -8.65 -5.79
N GLN A 63 1.87 -8.72 -4.46
CA GLN A 63 2.22 -9.94 -3.74
C GLN A 63 1.14 -11.02 -3.91
N ASP A 64 -0.14 -10.66 -3.76
CA ASP A 64 -1.27 -11.58 -3.93
C ASP A 64 -1.37 -12.09 -5.38
N CYS A 65 -1.06 -11.25 -6.38
CA CYS A 65 -0.90 -11.67 -7.77
C CYS A 65 0.20 -12.71 -7.92
N LYS A 66 1.39 -12.43 -7.40
CA LYS A 66 2.52 -13.35 -7.46
C LYS A 66 2.19 -14.70 -6.83
N ASP A 67 1.55 -14.70 -5.66
CA ASP A 67 1.17 -15.91 -4.94
C ASP A 67 0.07 -16.71 -5.66
N ALA A 68 -0.85 -16.03 -6.37
CA ALA A 68 -1.85 -16.68 -7.20
C ALA A 68 -1.26 -17.27 -8.50
N LEU A 69 -0.20 -16.67 -9.04
CA LEU A 69 0.45 -17.08 -10.29
C LEU A 69 1.53 -18.16 -10.09
N SER A 70 2.13 -18.27 -8.90
CA SER A 70 3.24 -19.20 -8.62
C SER A 70 2.95 -20.67 -8.95
N PRO A 71 1.76 -21.26 -8.65
CA PRO A 71 1.51 -22.67 -8.94
C PRO A 71 1.49 -22.97 -10.45
N PHE A 72 1.15 -21.97 -11.26
CA PHE A 72 1.05 -22.09 -12.71
C PHE A 72 2.41 -21.91 -13.39
N GLN A 73 3.25 -21.01 -12.87
CA GLN A 73 4.61 -20.83 -13.34
C GLN A 73 5.46 -22.10 -13.10
N GLU A 74 5.30 -22.74 -11.94
CA GLU A 74 5.98 -24.00 -11.61
C GLU A 74 5.51 -25.17 -12.48
N ALA A 75 4.23 -25.23 -12.83
CA ALA A 75 3.68 -26.22 -13.75
C ALA A 75 4.24 -26.06 -15.17
N SER A 76 4.41 -24.82 -15.64
CA SER A 76 5.01 -24.52 -16.95
C SER A 76 6.52 -24.78 -17.01
N GLN A 77 7.25 -24.72 -15.88
CA GLN A 77 8.68 -25.05 -15.86
C GLN A 77 8.99 -26.56 -15.80
N LYS A 78 8.05 -27.38 -15.29
CA LYS A 78 8.21 -28.86 -15.27
C LYS A 78 7.94 -29.51 -16.63
N GLU A 79 7.18 -28.85 -17.50
CA GLU A 79 7.02 -29.23 -18.91
C GLU A 79 8.03 -28.44 -19.76
N GLY A 80 9.23 -28.98 -19.97
CA GLY A 80 10.33 -28.35 -20.73
C GLY A 80 10.05 -28.17 -22.23
N THR A 81 9.00 -27.44 -22.58
CA THR A 81 8.63 -27.14 -23.96
C THR A 81 8.55 -25.63 -24.12
N GLU A 82 9.36 -25.08 -25.03
CA GLU A 82 9.22 -23.69 -25.47
C GLU A 82 7.75 -23.37 -25.81
N PRO A 83 7.26 -22.14 -25.53
CA PRO A 83 5.89 -21.76 -25.80
C PRO A 83 5.67 -21.57 -27.30
N LYS A 84 5.52 -22.66 -28.05
CA LYS A 84 4.95 -22.64 -29.41
C LYS A 84 3.44 -22.40 -29.32
N GLY A 85 3.05 -21.12 -29.37
CA GLY A 85 1.92 -20.70 -30.21
C GLY A 85 0.48 -20.91 -29.72
N ARG A 86 0.22 -20.99 -28.41
CA ARG A 86 -1.12 -20.71 -27.86
C ARG A 86 -1.00 -19.73 -26.69
N THR A 87 -0.78 -18.45 -27.00
CA THR A 87 -1.05 -17.38 -26.03
C THR A 87 -2.54 -17.50 -25.70
N ALA A 88 -2.86 -17.90 -24.46
CA ALA A 88 -4.25 -17.92 -24.01
C ALA A 88 -4.81 -16.50 -24.22
N ARG A 89 -5.98 -16.38 -24.84
CA ARG A 89 -6.58 -15.06 -25.07
C ARG A 89 -6.93 -14.46 -23.72
N MET A 90 -6.44 -13.25 -23.47
CA MET A 90 -6.83 -12.43 -22.34
C MET A 90 -8.34 -12.17 -22.35
N THR A 91 -8.94 -12.02 -21.17
CA THR A 91 -10.35 -11.65 -21.07
C THR A 91 -10.59 -10.24 -21.63
N PRO A 92 -11.69 -9.98 -22.37
CA PRO A 92 -11.98 -8.66 -22.92
C PRO A 92 -11.96 -7.56 -21.86
N ALA A 93 -12.54 -7.82 -20.69
CA ALA A 93 -12.55 -6.87 -19.57
C ALA A 93 -11.15 -6.51 -19.07
N ALA A 94 -10.19 -7.45 -19.08
CA ALA A 94 -8.82 -7.15 -18.71
C ALA A 94 -8.10 -6.35 -19.80
N GLN A 95 -8.33 -6.66 -21.07
CA GLN A 95 -7.81 -5.87 -22.19
C GLN A 95 -8.31 -4.42 -22.16
N ASP A 96 -9.60 -4.22 -21.86
CA ASP A 96 -10.19 -2.89 -21.75
C ASP A 96 -9.59 -2.12 -20.57
N CYS A 97 -9.39 -2.80 -19.43
CA CYS A 97 -8.77 -2.20 -18.25
C CYS A 97 -7.32 -1.77 -18.51
N ILE A 98 -6.51 -2.60 -19.18
CA ILE A 98 -5.13 -2.28 -19.58
C ILE A 98 -5.12 -1.11 -20.57
N SER A 99 -5.93 -1.19 -21.63
CA SER A 99 -6.01 -0.15 -22.65
C SER A 99 -6.42 1.20 -22.04
N LYS A 100 -7.36 1.19 -21.10
CA LYS A 100 -7.79 2.38 -20.37
C LYS A 100 -6.66 2.94 -19.49
N LEU A 101 -6.01 2.09 -18.68
CA LEU A 101 -4.90 2.53 -17.83
C LEU A 101 -3.77 3.15 -18.67
N HIS A 102 -3.37 2.47 -19.75
CA HIS A 102 -2.33 2.95 -20.66
C HIS A 102 -2.71 4.28 -21.33
N SER A 103 -3.94 4.39 -21.83
CA SER A 103 -4.45 5.63 -22.46
C SER A 103 -4.51 6.79 -21.46
N ASP A 104 -5.06 6.55 -20.26
CA ASP A 104 -5.14 7.56 -19.20
C ASP A 104 -3.74 7.97 -18.74
N PHE A 105 -2.81 7.02 -18.63
CA PHE A 105 -1.41 7.27 -18.29
C PHE A 105 -0.75 8.20 -19.30
N LEU A 106 -0.82 7.88 -20.59
CA LEU A 106 -0.22 8.72 -21.63
C LEU A 106 -0.86 10.11 -21.70
N ALA A 107 -2.19 10.18 -21.65
CA ALA A 107 -2.92 11.44 -21.75
C ALA A 107 -2.57 12.36 -20.57
N LYS A 108 -2.60 11.85 -19.33
CA LYS A 108 -2.38 12.66 -18.13
C LYS A 108 -0.92 12.94 -17.82
N MET A 109 0.00 12.06 -18.21
CA MET A 109 1.43 12.36 -18.09
C MET A 109 1.88 13.38 -19.16
N SER A 110 1.26 13.38 -20.34
CA SER A 110 1.51 14.39 -21.38
C SER A 110 0.87 15.74 -21.07
N ASP A 111 -0.22 15.75 -20.29
CA ASP A 111 -0.88 16.94 -19.76
C ASP A 111 -0.23 17.38 -18.44
N ASP A 112 0.91 18.07 -18.55
CA ASP A 112 1.62 18.69 -17.42
C ASP A 112 1.90 17.74 -16.23
N LEU A 113 2.26 16.47 -16.49
CA LEU A 113 2.59 15.48 -15.44
C LEU A 113 1.50 15.38 -14.36
N HIS A 114 0.24 15.21 -14.76
CA HIS A 114 -0.92 15.10 -13.87
C HIS A 114 -0.98 13.75 -13.11
N THR A 115 0.08 13.47 -12.35
CA THR A 115 0.31 12.31 -11.47
C THR A 115 -0.78 12.06 -10.42
N PRO A 116 -1.48 13.07 -9.86
CA PRO A 116 -2.56 12.82 -8.90
C PRO A 116 -3.68 11.95 -9.46
N TYR A 117 -4.05 12.16 -10.73
CA TYR A 117 -5.10 11.36 -11.37
C TYR A 117 -4.66 9.91 -11.57
N ILE A 118 -3.40 9.70 -11.97
CA ILE A 118 -2.84 8.35 -12.13
C ILE A 118 -2.87 7.61 -10.81
N LEU A 119 -2.35 8.21 -9.74
CA LEU A 119 -2.22 7.57 -8.44
C LEU A 119 -3.56 7.32 -7.76
N ASN A 120 -4.48 8.31 -7.79
CA ASN A 120 -5.71 8.26 -6.99
C ASN A 120 -6.91 7.70 -7.75
N ALA A 121 -6.89 7.72 -9.09
CA ALA A 121 -8.00 7.22 -9.92
C ALA A 121 -7.60 6.00 -10.75
N ALA A 122 -6.76 6.20 -11.79
CA ALA A 122 -6.49 5.16 -12.80
C ALA A 122 -5.84 3.91 -12.18
N LEU A 123 -4.79 4.09 -11.39
CA LEU A 123 -4.09 2.99 -10.72
C LEU A 123 -5.00 2.28 -9.71
N GLN A 124 -5.78 3.02 -8.92
CA GLN A 124 -6.70 2.44 -7.94
C GLN A 124 -7.81 1.61 -8.60
N GLU A 125 -8.32 2.05 -9.76
CA GLU A 125 -9.31 1.30 -10.53
C GLU A 125 -8.73 -0.03 -11.02
N THR A 126 -7.53 -0.02 -11.58
CA THR A 126 -6.84 -1.24 -12.03
C THR A 126 -6.54 -2.18 -10.87
N LEU A 127 -6.02 -1.69 -9.73
CA LEU A 127 -5.75 -2.53 -8.56
C LEU A 127 -7.02 -3.17 -7.98
N ARG A 128 -8.15 -2.44 -7.96
CA ARG A 128 -9.45 -2.99 -7.57
C ARG A 128 -9.91 -4.08 -8.53
N PHE A 129 -9.71 -3.89 -9.84
CA PHE A 129 -10.02 -4.89 -10.85
C PHE A 129 -9.16 -6.16 -10.70
N VAL A 130 -7.85 -6.00 -10.44
CA VAL A 130 -6.92 -7.09 -10.17
C VAL A 130 -7.36 -7.90 -8.95
N ASN A 131 -7.63 -7.24 -7.81
CA ASN A 131 -8.09 -7.91 -6.59
C ASN A 131 -9.43 -8.65 -6.79
N SER A 132 -10.35 -8.04 -7.55
CA SER A 132 -11.62 -8.67 -7.90
C SER A 132 -11.40 -9.93 -8.75
N SER A 133 -10.43 -9.89 -9.67
CA SER A 133 -10.05 -11.01 -10.54
C SER A 133 -9.36 -12.13 -9.76
N LEU A 134 -8.49 -11.81 -8.79
CA LEU A 134 -7.84 -12.80 -7.92
C LEU A 134 -8.86 -13.65 -7.15
N ASN A 135 -9.94 -13.01 -6.66
CA ASN A 135 -11.03 -13.72 -5.99
C ASN A 135 -11.79 -14.68 -6.92
N GLN A 136 -11.79 -14.43 -8.23
CA GLN A 136 -12.39 -15.33 -9.22
C GLN A 136 -11.47 -16.51 -9.55
N VAL A 137 -10.16 -16.29 -9.63
CA VAL A 137 -9.15 -17.35 -9.90
C VAL A 137 -9.12 -18.41 -8.80
N LYS A 138 -9.38 -18.02 -7.54
CA LYS A 138 -9.51 -18.95 -6.42
C LYS A 138 -10.73 -19.89 -6.52
N LYS A 139 -11.69 -19.61 -7.42
CA LYS A 139 -12.88 -20.46 -7.62
C LYS A 139 -12.57 -21.59 -8.61
N LYS A 140 -13.17 -22.76 -8.39
CA LYS A 140 -13.04 -23.91 -9.31
C LYS A 140 -13.72 -23.56 -10.64
N GLN A 141 -12.93 -23.51 -11.71
CA GLN A 141 -13.39 -23.15 -13.06
C GLN A 141 -12.88 -24.16 -14.10
N GLN A 142 -13.39 -24.04 -15.34
CA GLN A 142 -12.90 -24.82 -16.47
C GLN A 142 -11.45 -24.42 -16.81
N LYS A 143 -10.61 -25.39 -17.19
CA LYS A 143 -9.17 -25.21 -17.46
C LYS A 143 -8.88 -24.07 -18.44
N GLN A 144 -9.69 -23.91 -19.48
CA GLN A 144 -9.48 -22.88 -20.50
C GLN A 144 -9.80 -21.46 -20.00
N GLN A 145 -10.82 -21.32 -19.14
CA GLN A 145 -11.17 -20.05 -18.50
C GLN A 145 -10.14 -19.66 -17.42
N GLN A 146 -9.60 -20.66 -16.73
CA GLN A 146 -8.52 -20.45 -15.77
C GLN A 146 -7.24 -19.93 -16.46
N LEU A 147 -6.87 -20.53 -17.60
CA LEU A 147 -5.72 -20.08 -18.39
C LEU A 147 -5.87 -18.64 -18.92
N SER A 148 -7.06 -18.24 -19.38
CA SER A 148 -7.29 -16.87 -19.83
C SER A 148 -7.20 -15.87 -18.68
N MET A 149 -7.72 -16.20 -17.49
CA MET A 149 -7.59 -15.34 -16.30
C MET A 149 -6.15 -15.18 -15.83
N ILE A 150 -5.35 -16.26 -15.88
CA ILE A 150 -3.93 -16.21 -15.54
C ILE A 150 -3.18 -15.27 -16.50
N GLN A 151 -3.45 -15.38 -17.80
CA GLN A 151 -2.88 -14.46 -18.79
C GLN A 151 -3.32 -13.02 -18.49
N SER A 152 -4.61 -12.79 -18.23
CA SER A 152 -5.13 -11.46 -17.86
C SER A 152 -4.39 -10.86 -16.66
N LEU A 153 -4.20 -11.64 -15.59
CA LEU A 153 -3.51 -11.19 -14.38
C LEU A 153 -2.02 -10.89 -14.64
N THR A 154 -1.36 -11.71 -15.46
CA THR A 154 0.05 -11.52 -15.81
C THR A 154 0.25 -10.21 -16.58
N GLU A 155 -0.60 -9.93 -17.57
CA GLU A 155 -0.52 -8.67 -18.33
C GLU A 155 -0.90 -7.45 -17.48
N LEU A 156 -1.91 -7.57 -16.61
CA LEU A 156 -2.28 -6.50 -15.67
C LEU A 156 -1.15 -6.19 -14.68
N GLU A 157 -0.51 -7.23 -14.12
CA GLU A 157 0.63 -7.08 -13.22
C GLU A 157 1.79 -6.36 -13.93
N LYS A 158 2.05 -6.72 -15.19
CA LYS A 158 3.08 -6.08 -16.02
C LYS A 158 2.77 -4.60 -16.25
N GLU A 159 1.56 -4.27 -16.69
CA GLU A 159 1.13 -2.89 -16.91
C GLU A 159 1.25 -2.03 -15.63
N VAL A 160 0.77 -2.56 -14.50
CA VAL A 160 0.90 -1.88 -13.20
C VAL A 160 2.37 -1.64 -12.84
N LYS A 161 3.24 -2.63 -13.05
CA LYS A 161 4.69 -2.49 -12.79
C LYS A 161 5.35 -1.45 -13.70
N GLU A 162 4.95 -1.35 -14.96
CA GLU A 162 5.47 -0.34 -15.90
C GLU A 162 5.10 1.09 -15.45
N VAL A 163 3.83 1.30 -15.05
CA VAL A 163 3.38 2.57 -14.46
C VAL A 163 4.16 2.89 -13.19
N LEU A 164 4.26 1.95 -12.25
CA LEU A 164 4.99 2.16 -10.99
C LEU A 164 6.47 2.43 -11.22
N SER A 165 7.10 1.76 -12.20
CA SER A 165 8.50 1.98 -12.56
C SER A 165 8.71 3.40 -13.07
N THR A 166 7.84 3.87 -13.97
CA THR A 166 7.90 5.23 -14.52
C THR A 166 7.73 6.29 -13.43
N LEU A 167 6.85 6.05 -12.47
CA LEU A 167 6.64 6.94 -11.32
C LEU A 167 7.75 6.82 -10.25
N GLY A 168 8.67 5.86 -10.39
CA GLY A 168 9.73 5.56 -9.42
C GLY A 168 9.19 5.02 -8.08
N LEU A 169 8.06 4.34 -8.12
CA LEU A 169 7.42 3.68 -6.98
C LEU A 169 7.79 2.19 -6.86
N MET A 170 8.58 1.67 -7.80
CA MET A 170 9.19 0.35 -7.72
C MET A 170 10.40 0.34 -6.77
N SER A 171 10.47 -0.68 -5.93
CA SER A 171 11.62 -0.96 -5.06
C SER A 171 12.57 -1.97 -5.72
N SER A 172 13.85 -1.93 -5.35
CA SER A 172 14.80 -3.01 -5.65
C SER A 172 14.56 -4.25 -4.79
N LEU A 173 13.83 -4.10 -3.68
CA LEU A 173 13.45 -5.18 -2.78
C LEU A 173 12.24 -5.95 -3.30
N THR A 174 12.03 -7.15 -2.77
CA THR A 174 10.84 -7.95 -3.06
C THR A 174 9.59 -7.32 -2.45
N CYS A 175 8.41 -7.65 -2.99
CA CYS A 175 7.14 -7.12 -2.47
C CYS A 175 6.93 -7.47 -0.99
N SER A 176 7.24 -8.70 -0.59
CA SER A 176 7.19 -9.15 0.81
C SER A 176 8.11 -8.33 1.73
N GLU A 177 9.34 -8.02 1.32
CA GLU A 177 10.24 -7.17 2.13
C GLU A 177 9.71 -5.74 2.27
N VAL A 178 9.16 -5.16 1.20
CA VAL A 178 8.56 -3.81 1.27
C VAL A 178 7.33 -3.81 2.19
N LEU A 179 6.49 -4.83 2.12
CA LEU A 179 5.34 -5.00 3.02
C LEU A 179 5.78 -5.13 4.47
N GLN A 180 6.85 -5.88 4.74
CA GLN A 180 7.42 -5.99 6.08
C GLN A 180 7.94 -4.63 6.57
N GLN A 181 8.70 -3.90 5.77
CA GLN A 181 9.17 -2.56 6.16
C GLN A 181 8.02 -1.59 6.43
N LEU A 182 6.93 -1.65 5.66
CA LEU A 182 5.73 -0.84 5.91
C LEU A 182 5.06 -1.21 7.23
N LYS A 183 4.99 -2.51 7.56
CA LYS A 183 4.52 -3.03 8.85
C LYS A 183 5.39 -2.56 10.00
N ASP A 184 6.72 -2.70 9.89
CA ASP A 184 7.67 -2.26 10.93
C ASP A 184 7.53 -0.77 11.23
N LYS A 185 7.34 0.05 10.18
CA LYS A 185 7.07 1.49 10.33
C LYS A 185 5.74 1.74 11.05
N ALA A 186 4.70 0.97 10.75
CA ALA A 186 3.41 1.06 11.44
C ALA A 186 3.51 0.65 12.92
N LEU A 187 4.22 -0.43 13.24
CA LEU A 187 4.51 -0.87 14.60
C LEU A 187 5.25 0.20 15.40
N LYS A 188 6.31 0.76 14.81
CA LYS A 188 7.08 1.85 15.42
C LYS A 188 6.22 3.08 15.71
N ARG A 189 5.32 3.42 14.78
CA ARG A 189 4.36 4.51 14.98
C ARG A 189 3.39 4.17 16.12
N ALA A 190 2.87 2.94 16.16
CA ALA A 190 1.92 2.47 17.18
C ALA A 190 2.55 2.24 18.57
N GLU A 191 3.89 2.27 18.67
CA GLU A 191 4.65 1.91 19.87
C GLU A 191 4.28 0.51 20.39
N MET A 192 4.17 -0.45 19.47
CA MET A 192 3.78 -1.83 19.75
C MET A 192 4.76 -2.82 19.13
N ALA A 193 4.98 -3.95 19.80
CA ALA A 193 5.62 -5.11 19.18
C ALA A 193 4.58 -5.89 18.34
N GLU A 194 5.06 -6.69 17.38
CA GLU A 194 4.17 -7.56 16.61
C GLU A 194 3.50 -8.60 17.52
N ASP A 195 4.21 -9.11 18.53
CA ASP A 195 3.69 -10.06 19.52
C ASP A 195 2.48 -9.51 20.29
N ASP A 196 2.47 -8.21 20.62
CA ASP A 196 1.35 -7.57 21.30
C ASP A 196 0.08 -7.62 20.44
N ILE A 197 0.23 -7.42 19.12
CA ILE A 197 -0.89 -7.50 18.17
C ILE A 197 -1.41 -8.93 18.08
N LEU A 198 -0.50 -9.91 18.02
CA LEU A 198 -0.87 -11.33 17.97
C LEU A 198 -1.64 -11.74 19.23
N CYS A 199 -1.20 -11.33 20.42
CA CYS A 199 -1.93 -11.55 21.66
C CYS A 199 -3.32 -10.92 21.64
N LEU A 200 -3.46 -9.69 21.12
CA LEU A 200 -4.77 -9.03 20.98
C LEU A 200 -5.69 -9.73 19.97
N ILE A 201 -5.13 -10.29 18.89
CA ILE A 201 -5.88 -11.09 17.91
C ILE A 201 -6.42 -12.36 18.57
N GLU A 202 -5.60 -13.06 19.37
CA GLU A 202 -6.03 -14.24 20.12
C GLU A 202 -7.09 -13.90 21.17
N GLU A 203 -6.89 -12.80 21.92
CA GLU A 203 -7.87 -12.32 22.89
C GLU A 203 -9.22 -12.01 22.22
N ARG A 204 -9.19 -11.37 21.04
CA ARG A 204 -10.38 -11.12 20.23
C ARG A 204 -11.05 -12.42 19.78
N ALA A 205 -10.28 -13.43 19.38
CA ALA A 205 -10.81 -14.73 18.98
C ALA A 205 -11.51 -15.43 20.16
N LEU A 206 -10.91 -15.37 21.36
CA LEU A 206 -11.51 -15.89 22.60
C LEU A 206 -12.78 -15.12 22.99
N ALA A 207 -12.76 -13.78 22.91
CA ALA A 207 -13.92 -12.94 23.19
C ALA A 207 -15.10 -13.29 22.28
N ARG A 208 -14.85 -13.46 20.97
CA ARG A 208 -15.88 -13.90 20.00
C ARG A 208 -16.40 -15.30 20.30
N LYS A 209 -15.52 -16.25 20.66
CA LYS A 209 -15.91 -17.61 21.05
C LYS A 209 -16.82 -17.60 22.29
N ASN A 210 -16.56 -16.70 23.23
CA ASN A 210 -17.35 -16.50 24.44
C ASN A 210 -18.56 -15.57 24.24
N LYS A 211 -18.91 -15.20 22.99
CA LYS A 211 -20.00 -14.28 22.63
C LYS A 211 -19.88 -12.87 23.24
N ASN A 212 -18.68 -12.48 23.68
CA ASN A 212 -18.37 -11.13 24.11
C ASN A 212 -17.95 -10.27 22.91
N PHE A 213 -18.94 -9.90 22.09
CA PHE A 213 -18.71 -9.10 20.87
C PHE A 213 -18.19 -7.70 21.18
N SER A 214 -18.65 -7.09 22.29
CA SER A 214 -18.22 -5.77 22.73
C SER A 214 -16.70 -5.70 22.97
N ARG A 215 -16.12 -6.68 23.67
CA ARG A 215 -14.66 -6.73 23.87
C ARG A 215 -13.91 -6.90 22.55
N GLY A 216 -14.42 -7.73 21.63
CA GLY A 216 -13.82 -7.93 20.31
C GLY A 216 -13.83 -6.67 19.45
N ASP A 217 -14.91 -5.87 19.53
CA ASP A 217 -14.99 -4.58 18.84
C ASP A 217 -14.10 -3.51 19.50
N GLN A 218 -13.97 -3.52 20.83
CA GLN A 218 -13.04 -2.63 21.53
C GLN A 218 -11.61 -2.84 21.07
N ILE A 219 -11.14 -4.10 21.03
CA ILE A 219 -9.79 -4.43 20.56
C ILE A 219 -9.55 -3.93 19.13
N ARG A 220 -10.54 -4.08 18.24
CA ARG A 220 -10.45 -3.61 16.86
C ARG A 220 -10.35 -2.09 16.78
N SER A 221 -11.16 -1.37 17.55
CA SER A 221 -11.14 0.10 17.61
C SER A 221 -9.85 0.64 18.19
N ASP A 222 -9.33 0.02 19.25
CA ASP A 222 -8.06 0.41 19.89
C ASP A 222 -6.87 0.25 18.93
N LEU A 223 -6.83 -0.86 18.20
CA LEU A 223 -5.80 -1.10 17.18
C LEU A 223 -5.95 -0.11 16.00
N ALA A 224 -7.18 0.14 15.53
CA ALA A 224 -7.43 1.08 14.45
C ALA A 224 -7.02 2.52 14.82
N ALA A 225 -7.26 2.94 16.07
CA ALA A 225 -6.80 4.23 16.59
C ALA A 225 -5.26 4.34 16.57
N LYS A 226 -4.54 3.23 16.74
CA LYS A 226 -3.07 3.17 16.62
C LYS A 226 -2.56 3.06 15.18
N GLY A 227 -3.45 2.85 14.20
CA GLY A 227 -3.11 2.72 12.78
C GLY A 227 -2.92 1.27 12.33
N ILE A 228 -3.54 0.33 13.03
CA ILE A 228 -3.50 -1.11 12.74
C ILE A 228 -4.93 -1.59 12.48
N ALA A 229 -5.21 -2.04 11.25
CA ALA A 229 -6.49 -2.64 10.88
C ALA A 229 -6.41 -4.16 10.90
N LEU A 230 -7.40 -4.80 11.53
CA LEU A 230 -7.58 -6.26 11.50
C LEU A 230 -8.47 -6.69 10.34
N MET A 231 -8.09 -7.75 9.65
CA MET A 231 -8.83 -8.38 8.55
C MET A 231 -8.96 -9.88 8.77
N ASP A 232 -10.19 -10.38 8.72
CA ASP A 232 -10.46 -11.81 8.82
C ASP A 232 -10.38 -12.42 7.40
N VAL A 233 -9.39 -13.29 7.16
CA VAL A 233 -9.18 -13.98 5.88
C VAL A 233 -9.32 -15.49 6.10
N GLY A 234 -10.47 -16.04 5.70
CA GLY A 234 -10.78 -17.45 5.93
C GLY A 234 -10.89 -17.76 7.42
N LYS A 235 -9.94 -18.52 7.96
CA LYS A 235 -9.88 -18.90 9.39
C LYS A 235 -8.90 -18.06 10.20
N GLU A 236 -8.09 -17.23 9.54
CA GLU A 236 -7.02 -16.46 10.16
C GLU A 236 -7.39 -14.99 10.22
N THR A 237 -6.95 -14.31 11.28
CA THR A 237 -7.03 -12.85 11.36
C THR A 237 -5.64 -12.31 11.08
N ILE A 238 -5.50 -11.56 9.99
CA ILE A 238 -4.28 -10.84 9.64
C ILE A 238 -4.45 -9.36 9.98
N TRP A 239 -3.33 -8.64 10.06
CA TRP A 239 -3.32 -7.20 10.29
C TRP A 239 -2.60 -6.46 9.17
N ARG A 240 -3.01 -5.21 8.93
CA ARG A 240 -2.36 -4.30 8.00
C ARG A 240 -2.28 -2.88 8.57
N PRO A 241 -1.31 -2.06 8.12
CA PRO A 241 -1.33 -0.63 8.41
C PRO A 241 -2.61 0.04 7.89
N CYS A 242 -3.12 1.02 8.63
CA CYS A 242 -4.19 1.92 8.21
C CYS A 242 -3.94 3.35 8.70
N VAL A 243 -4.68 4.29 8.14
CA VAL A 243 -4.75 5.66 8.67
C VAL A 243 -5.27 5.65 10.10
N ARG A 244 -4.67 6.44 10.98
CA ARG A 244 -5.13 6.62 12.34
C ARG A 244 -6.36 7.50 12.36
N LEU A 245 -7.35 7.08 13.14
CA LEU A 245 -8.48 7.94 13.47
C LEU A 245 -7.98 8.93 14.53
N GLU A 246 -7.69 10.16 14.11
CA GLU A 246 -7.20 11.22 15.00
C GLU A 246 -8.13 11.38 16.22
N GLN A 247 -7.56 11.24 17.42
CA GLN A 247 -7.74 12.31 18.40
C GLN A 247 -6.76 13.41 17.96
N GLU A 248 -7.26 14.62 17.71
CA GLU A 248 -6.45 15.78 17.38
C GLU A 248 -5.36 15.98 18.44
N GLN A 249 -4.16 15.46 18.22
CA GLN A 249 -2.98 15.87 18.96
C GLN A 249 -2.19 16.81 18.06
N PRO A 250 -1.82 18.01 18.55
CA PRO A 250 -1.00 18.93 17.78
C PRO A 250 0.33 18.24 17.46
N CYS A 251 0.84 18.49 16.24
CA CYS A 251 2.16 18.07 15.79
C CYS A 251 3.15 18.16 16.94
N VAL A 252 3.67 17.01 17.39
CA VAL A 252 4.71 16.97 18.42
C VAL A 252 5.92 17.72 17.86
N VAL A 253 6.08 18.96 18.31
CA VAL A 253 7.29 19.73 18.13
C VAL A 253 8.33 18.97 18.94
N VAL A 254 9.21 18.24 18.25
CA VAL A 254 10.41 17.70 18.88
C VAL A 254 11.21 18.92 19.32
N GLU A 255 11.14 19.23 20.62
CA GLU A 255 11.95 20.27 21.22
C GLU A 255 13.41 19.91 20.93
N LYS A 256 14.02 20.64 20.00
CA LYS A 256 15.46 20.59 19.81
C LYS A 256 16.08 21.22 21.04
N GLU A 257 16.67 20.39 21.90
CA GLU A 257 17.57 20.85 22.94
C GLU A 257 18.57 21.82 22.32
N LYS A 258 18.51 23.08 22.75
CA LYS A 258 19.48 24.10 22.38
C LYS A 258 20.79 23.74 23.07
N GLU A 259 21.75 23.23 22.31
CA GLU A 259 23.15 23.25 22.73
C GLU A 259 23.55 24.71 23.00
N ALA A 260 23.80 25.02 24.27
CA ALA A 260 24.27 26.32 24.70
C ALA A 260 25.70 26.55 24.18
N PRO A 261 26.04 27.72 23.61
CA PRO A 261 27.42 28.00 23.28
C PRO A 261 28.21 28.19 24.57
N LEU A 262 29.20 27.33 24.79
CA LEU A 262 30.22 27.51 25.82
C LEU A 262 30.88 28.88 25.64
N ALA A 263 30.70 29.73 26.64
CA ALA A 263 31.50 30.93 26.82
C ALA A 263 32.99 30.51 26.85
N SER A 264 33.79 31.10 25.97
CA SER A 264 35.24 31.13 26.09
C SER A 264 35.71 32.57 26.05
N THR A 265 36.69 32.80 26.92
CA THR A 265 37.25 34.02 27.49
C THR A 265 37.93 34.92 26.46
#